data_AF-A0A7S3M3B4-F1
#
_entry.id   AF-A0A7S3M3B4-F1
#
_cell.length_a   1.000
_cell.length_b   1.000
_cell.length_c   1.000
_cell.angle_alpha   90.00
_cell.angle_beta   90.00
_cell.angle_gamma   90.00
#
_symmetry.space_group_name_H-M   'P 1'
#
loop_
_entity.id
_entity.type
_entity.pdbx_description
1 polymer ?
#
loop_
_entity_poly.entity_id
_entity_poly.type
_entity_poly.pdbx_seq_one_letter_code
_entity_poly.pdbx_strand_id
1 'polypeptide(L)'
;VSAADDVNNDGVGDIIVGALYANPPPSETDAGISYVIYGRSLAMQVSNPFGDIQLTTGATPLPTSVGFRILGAAAADQSGFSVSAAGDVNGDSIDDVIVGALKADGPNGANCGISYVIFGRSLAAQVANPFGDIKLTTGA
;
A
#
# COMPACT_ATOMS: atom_id res chain seq x y z
N VAL A 1 -6.66 8.25 4.33
CA VAL A 1 -5.33 8.72 3.89
C VAL A 1 -4.49 9.00 5.14
N SER A 2 -3.20 8.70 5.09
CA SER A 2 -2.22 8.97 6.14
C SER A 2 -0.86 9.24 5.50
N ALA A 3 0.07 9.83 6.26
CA ALA A 3 1.50 9.69 5.95
C ALA A 3 1.89 8.20 5.97
N ALA A 4 2.85 7.84 5.14
CA ALA A 4 3.50 6.53 5.13
C ALA A 4 4.99 6.60 5.55
N ASP A 5 5.49 7.80 5.83
CA ASP A 5 6.93 8.07 6.05
C ASP A 5 7.78 7.57 4.86
N ASP A 6 9.06 7.22 4.99
CA ASP A 6 9.92 6.90 3.85
C ASP A 6 10.01 5.37 3.61
N VAL A 7 9.00 4.81 2.94
CA VAL A 7 8.90 3.35 2.77
C VAL A 7 9.85 2.81 1.71
N ASN A 8 10.33 3.68 0.81
CA ASN A 8 11.21 3.31 -0.30
C ASN A 8 12.68 3.70 -0.04
N ASN A 9 12.96 4.33 1.10
CA ASN A 9 14.27 4.80 1.56
C ASN A 9 14.95 5.71 0.52
N ASP A 10 14.23 6.69 -0.02
CA ASP A 10 14.75 7.71 -0.93
C ASP A 10 15.00 9.07 -0.28
N GLY A 11 14.71 9.19 1.03
CA GLY A 11 14.85 10.39 1.83
C GLY A 11 13.66 11.35 1.74
N VAL A 12 12.57 10.95 1.08
CA VAL A 12 11.35 11.74 0.93
C VAL A 12 10.17 10.97 1.51
N GLY A 13 9.33 11.65 2.29
CA GLY A 13 8.14 11.03 2.88
C GLY A 13 7.07 10.68 1.82
N ASP A 14 6.45 9.53 2.03
CA ASP A 14 5.43 8.90 1.20
C ASP A 14 4.02 9.04 1.82
N ILE A 15 3.01 8.64 1.05
CA ILE A 15 1.59 8.72 1.43
C ILE A 15 0.93 7.36 1.28
N ILE A 16 0.05 6.99 2.21
CA ILE A 16 -0.84 5.83 2.06
C ILE A 16 -2.32 6.24 1.97
N VAL A 17 -3.02 5.70 0.99
CA VAL A 17 -4.44 5.95 0.72
C VAL A 17 -5.20 4.63 0.69
N GLY A 18 -6.20 4.48 1.56
CA GLY A 18 -7.11 3.34 1.54
C GLY A 18 -8.34 3.59 0.67
N ALA A 19 -8.78 2.56 -0.05
CA ALA A 19 -9.99 2.52 -0.86
C ALA A 19 -10.76 1.22 -0.57
N LEU A 20 -11.52 1.22 0.53
CA LEU A 20 -12.16 0.02 1.09
C LEU A 20 -13.18 -0.71 0.19
N TYR A 21 -13.76 -0.03 -0.81
CA TYR A 21 -14.72 -0.62 -1.76
C TYR A 21 -14.12 -0.82 -3.15
N ALA A 22 -12.80 -0.69 -3.28
CA ALA A 22 -12.16 -0.98 -4.54
C ALA A 22 -12.21 -2.49 -4.83
N ASN A 23 -12.37 -2.82 -6.11
CA ASN A 23 -12.41 -4.19 -6.59
C ASN A 23 -11.06 -4.54 -7.22
N PRO A 24 -10.09 -5.12 -6.47
CA PRO A 24 -8.80 -5.49 -7.03
C PRO A 24 -8.90 -6.63 -8.04
N PRO A 25 -7.94 -6.75 -8.98
CA PRO A 25 -7.83 -7.90 -9.85
C PRO A 25 -7.67 -9.20 -9.05
N PRO A 26 -8.26 -10.33 -9.50
CA PRO A 26 -8.98 -10.54 -10.75
C PRO A 26 -10.50 -10.21 -10.70
N SER A 27 -10.95 -9.28 -9.86
CA SER A 27 -12.34 -8.81 -9.61
C SER A 27 -12.93 -9.30 -8.28
N GLU A 28 -12.16 -9.19 -7.20
CA GLU A 28 -12.66 -9.43 -5.85
C GLU A 28 -13.57 -8.27 -5.45
N THR A 29 -14.86 -8.53 -5.27
CA THR A 29 -15.83 -7.46 -4.95
C THR A 29 -15.60 -6.96 -3.52
N ASP A 30 -15.44 -5.65 -3.35
CA ASP A 30 -15.24 -4.97 -2.06
C ASP A 30 -14.10 -5.55 -1.19
N ALA A 31 -13.10 -6.18 -1.80
CA ALA A 31 -11.90 -6.60 -1.07
C ALA A 31 -11.06 -5.40 -0.60
N GLY A 32 -11.15 -4.28 -1.32
CA GLY A 32 -10.43 -3.06 -1.04
C GLY A 32 -9.02 -3.04 -1.63
N ILE A 33 -8.49 -1.83 -1.80
CA ILE A 33 -7.11 -1.57 -2.22
C ILE A 33 -6.56 -0.46 -1.34
N SER A 34 -5.32 -0.60 -0.88
CA SER A 34 -4.54 0.54 -0.40
C SER A 34 -3.45 0.88 -1.39
N TYR A 35 -3.12 2.16 -1.51
CA TYR A 35 -2.10 2.68 -2.42
C TYR A 35 -1.03 3.35 -1.59
N VAL A 36 0.21 2.94 -1.75
CA VAL A 36 1.36 3.72 -1.28
C VAL A 36 1.87 4.52 -2.46
N ILE A 37 2.00 5.84 -2.26
CA ILE A 37 2.40 6.81 -3.27
C ILE A 37 3.72 7.42 -2.81
N TYR A 38 4.74 7.28 -3.64
CA TYR A 38 6.06 7.79 -3.33
C TYR A 38 6.09 9.32 -3.38
N GLY A 39 6.72 9.91 -2.36
CA GLY A 39 7.08 11.30 -2.34
C GLY A 39 8.04 11.65 -3.49
N ARG A 40 8.13 12.95 -3.82
CA ARG A 40 9.08 13.43 -4.82
C ARG A 40 9.76 14.69 -4.35
N SER A 41 11.09 14.71 -4.41
CA SER A 41 11.86 15.92 -4.15
C SER A 41 11.89 16.82 -5.39
N LEU A 42 11.56 18.10 -5.20
CA LEU A 42 11.75 19.15 -6.20
C LEU A 42 13.23 19.33 -6.59
N ALA A 43 14.17 18.89 -5.74
CA ALA A 43 15.59 18.92 -6.07
C ALA A 43 15.97 17.92 -7.19
N MET A 44 15.14 16.91 -7.43
CA MET A 44 15.37 15.89 -8.47
C MET A 44 14.56 16.11 -9.76
N GLN A 45 13.63 17.08 -9.80
CA GLN A 45 12.72 17.29 -10.94
C GLN A 45 12.49 18.79 -11.22
N VAL A 46 12.73 19.24 -12.47
CA VAL A 46 12.63 20.66 -12.91
C VAL A 46 11.25 21.08 -13.44
N SER A 47 10.26 20.20 -13.43
CA SER A 47 8.84 20.49 -13.70
C SER A 47 7.98 20.02 -12.53
N ASN A 48 6.72 20.50 -12.40
CA ASN A 48 5.80 20.03 -11.36
C ASN A 48 5.83 18.49 -11.30
N PRO A 49 6.42 17.88 -10.25
CA PRO A 49 6.59 16.44 -10.21
C PRO A 49 5.27 15.73 -9.85
N PHE A 50 4.26 16.50 -9.42
CA PHE A 50 2.93 16.07 -9.02
C PHE A 50 1.91 16.48 -10.09
N GLY A 51 1.93 15.77 -11.22
CA GLY A 51 0.75 15.72 -12.10
C GLY A 51 -0.36 14.87 -11.47
N ASP A 52 -1.52 14.77 -12.13
CA ASP A 52 -2.59 13.89 -11.67
C ASP A 52 -2.13 12.44 -11.59
N ILE A 53 -2.24 11.83 -10.41
CA ILE A 53 -1.95 10.42 -10.18
C ILE A 53 -3.26 9.64 -10.30
N GLN A 54 -3.35 8.76 -11.30
CA GLN A 54 -4.49 7.88 -11.49
C GLN A 54 -4.33 6.62 -10.64
N LEU A 55 -5.11 6.50 -9.57
CA LEU A 55 -5.16 5.30 -8.73
C LEU A 55 -6.10 4.26 -9.38
N THR A 56 -5.50 3.26 -10.02
CA THR A 56 -6.24 2.26 -10.81
C THR A 56 -6.59 1.01 -10.00
N THR A 57 -7.81 0.52 -10.17
CA THR A 57 -8.28 -0.80 -9.68
C THR A 57 -8.13 -1.90 -10.72
N GLY A 58 -7.70 -1.58 -11.96
CA GLY A 58 -7.59 -2.52 -13.06
C GLY A 58 -6.37 -3.45 -12.98
N ALA A 59 -6.23 -4.34 -13.97
CA ALA A 59 -5.13 -5.31 -14.01
C ALA A 59 -3.73 -4.69 -14.11
N THR A 60 -3.62 -3.48 -14.67
CA THR A 60 -2.35 -2.77 -14.79
C THR A 60 -1.93 -2.17 -13.45
N PRO A 61 -0.74 -2.50 -12.91
CA PRO A 61 -0.21 -1.88 -11.70
C PRO A 61 0.06 -0.37 -11.87
N LEU A 62 0.30 0.32 -10.76
CA LEU A 62 0.84 1.67 -10.80
C LEU A 62 2.23 1.69 -11.45
N PRO A 63 2.62 2.79 -12.12
CA PRO A 63 4.01 2.96 -12.53
C PRO A 63 4.95 2.85 -11.34
N THR A 64 6.09 2.20 -11.53
CA THR A 64 7.08 1.95 -10.47
C THR A 64 7.67 3.20 -9.84
N SER A 65 7.63 4.33 -10.56
CA SER A 65 8.05 5.65 -10.08
C SER A 65 6.96 6.42 -9.33
N VAL A 66 5.76 5.85 -9.21
CA VAL A 66 4.62 6.47 -8.53
C VAL A 66 4.37 5.79 -7.19
N GLY A 67 4.54 4.48 -7.10
CA GLY A 67 4.22 3.74 -5.88
C GLY A 67 3.83 2.29 -6.15
N PHE A 68 3.03 1.73 -5.26
CA PHE A 68 2.53 0.36 -5.36
C PHE A 68 1.14 0.19 -4.73
N ARG A 69 0.52 -0.97 -4.98
CA ARG A 69 -0.81 -1.30 -4.46
C ARG A 69 -0.73 -2.45 -3.46
N ILE A 70 -1.58 -2.38 -2.46
CA ILE A 70 -1.84 -3.44 -1.49
C ILE A 70 -3.28 -3.89 -1.75
N LEU A 71 -3.44 -5.07 -2.34
CA LEU A 71 -4.72 -5.63 -2.77
C LEU A 71 -5.33 -6.44 -1.62
N GLY A 72 -6.59 -6.18 -1.29
CA GLY A 72 -7.33 -6.94 -0.28
C GLY A 72 -7.33 -8.44 -0.54
N ALA A 73 -7.38 -9.24 0.54
CA ALA A 73 -7.17 -10.68 0.44
C ALA A 73 -8.34 -11.40 -0.23
N ALA A 74 -9.56 -11.17 0.25
CA ALA A 74 -10.79 -11.79 -0.25
C ALA A 74 -11.92 -10.78 -0.42
N ALA A 75 -12.95 -11.17 -1.18
CA ALA A 75 -14.16 -10.38 -1.35
C ALA A 75 -14.78 -9.97 0.00
N ALA A 76 -15.28 -8.73 0.06
CA ALA A 76 -15.89 -8.11 1.23
C ALA A 76 -14.99 -7.89 2.47
N ASP A 77 -13.68 -8.19 2.40
CA ASP A 77 -12.74 -7.94 3.52
C ASP A 77 -12.61 -6.44 3.86
N GLN A 78 -12.90 -5.56 2.90
CA GLN A 78 -12.86 -4.10 3.04
C GLN A 78 -11.50 -3.61 3.56
N SER A 79 -10.40 -4.14 3.00
CA SER A 79 -9.04 -3.70 3.28
C SER A 79 -8.82 -2.23 2.88
N GLY A 80 -7.98 -1.52 3.63
CA GLY A 80 -7.84 -0.07 3.44
C GLY A 80 -8.96 0.74 4.09
N PHE A 81 -9.74 0.13 4.99
CA PHE A 81 -10.65 0.86 5.87
C PHE A 81 -9.91 1.86 6.75
N SER A 82 -8.76 1.42 7.27
CA SER A 82 -7.82 2.26 8.00
C SER A 82 -6.42 2.00 7.47
N VAL A 83 -5.62 3.06 7.42
CA VAL A 83 -4.22 3.04 6.98
C VAL A 83 -3.43 4.01 7.84
N SER A 84 -2.19 3.67 8.18
CA SER A 84 -1.27 4.57 8.89
C SER A 84 0.18 4.22 8.63
N ALA A 85 1.08 5.15 8.95
CA ALA A 85 2.49 4.82 9.12
C ALA A 85 2.64 3.91 10.34
N ALA A 86 3.54 2.94 10.23
CA ALA A 86 3.95 2.10 11.36
C ALA A 86 5.34 2.50 11.88
N GLY A 87 6.10 3.28 11.09
CA GLY A 87 7.54 3.51 11.29
C GLY A 87 8.33 2.23 10.98
N ASP A 88 9.63 2.25 11.18
CA ASP A 88 10.47 1.03 11.15
C ASP A 88 10.13 0.12 12.35
N VAL A 89 9.30 -0.91 12.15
CA VAL A 89 8.92 -1.84 13.22
C VAL A 89 9.81 -3.07 13.29
N ASN A 90 10.68 -3.27 12.29
CA ASN A 90 11.51 -4.47 12.17
C ASN A 90 13.02 -4.21 12.42
N GLY A 91 13.43 -2.95 12.52
CA GLY A 91 14.79 -2.51 12.81
C GLY A 91 15.71 -2.43 11.59
N ASP A 92 15.19 -2.38 10.36
CA ASP A 92 15.98 -2.30 9.13
C ASP A 92 16.25 -0.87 8.64
N SER A 93 15.78 0.13 9.39
CA SER A 93 15.86 1.56 9.11
C SER A 93 15.06 2.01 7.90
N ILE A 94 14.01 1.28 7.54
CA ILE A 94 13.06 1.65 6.49
C ILE A 94 11.66 1.70 7.10
N ASP A 95 10.88 2.72 6.77
CA ASP A 95 9.55 2.87 7.36
C ASP A 95 8.56 1.84 6.82
N ASP A 96 7.71 1.32 7.71
CA ASP A 96 6.66 0.36 7.41
C ASP A 96 5.28 1.03 7.44
N VAL A 97 4.28 0.37 6.86
CA VAL A 97 2.88 0.83 6.90
C VAL A 97 1.96 -0.23 7.47
N ILE A 98 0.84 0.21 8.05
CA ILE A 98 -0.21 -0.68 8.55
C ILE A 98 -1.52 -0.46 7.78
N VAL A 99 -2.20 -1.56 7.45
CA VAL A 99 -3.49 -1.58 6.76
C VAL A 99 -4.50 -2.43 7.55
N GLY A 100 -5.67 -1.87 7.81
CA GLY A 100 -6.79 -2.58 8.41
C GLY A 100 -7.80 -3.07 7.38
N ALA A 101 -8.23 -4.32 7.51
CA ALA A 101 -9.34 -4.93 6.79
C ALA A 101 -10.46 -5.26 7.79
N LEU A 102 -11.47 -4.39 7.88
CA LEU A 102 -12.43 -4.37 8.99
C LEU A 102 -13.36 -5.60 9.01
N LYS A 103 -13.55 -6.22 7.84
CA LYS A 103 -14.46 -7.36 7.64
C LYS A 103 -13.76 -8.65 7.28
N ALA A 104 -12.42 -8.66 7.30
CA ALA A 104 -11.69 -9.88 7.00
C ALA A 104 -12.06 -10.99 8.00
N ASP A 105 -12.24 -12.20 7.46
CA ASP A 105 -12.47 -13.40 8.24
C ASP A 105 -11.17 -13.83 8.91
N GLY A 106 -11.25 -14.11 10.22
CA GLY A 106 -10.09 -14.49 11.02
C GLY A 106 -10.27 -15.86 11.67
N PRO A 107 -9.27 -16.33 12.44
CA PRO A 107 -9.32 -17.63 13.12
C PRO A 107 -10.51 -17.81 14.08
N ASN A 108 -11.09 -16.70 14.55
CA ASN A 108 -12.18 -16.68 15.52
C ASN A 108 -13.56 -16.47 14.89
N GLY A 109 -13.66 -16.45 13.55
CA GLY A 109 -14.92 -16.37 12.82
C GLY A 109 -14.96 -15.27 11.77
N ALA A 110 -16.17 -15.05 11.25
CA ALA A 110 -16.39 -14.11 10.16
C ALA A 110 -16.33 -12.65 10.63
N ASN A 111 -15.86 -11.73 9.78
CA ASN A 111 -15.78 -10.29 10.05
C ASN A 111 -15.09 -9.91 11.38
N CYS A 112 -14.10 -10.69 11.80
CA CYS A 112 -13.34 -10.39 13.02
C CYS A 112 -12.35 -9.23 12.82
N GLY A 113 -12.01 -8.94 11.56
CA GLY A 113 -11.03 -7.95 11.17
C GLY A 113 -9.60 -8.49 11.23
N ILE A 114 -8.78 -8.04 10.30
CA ILE A 114 -7.34 -8.33 10.27
C ILE A 114 -6.58 -7.02 10.09
N SER A 115 -5.41 -6.91 10.71
CA SER A 115 -4.44 -5.85 10.46
C SER A 115 -3.17 -6.42 9.86
N TYR A 116 -2.64 -5.74 8.87
CA TYR A 116 -1.46 -6.13 8.12
C TYR A 116 -0.38 -5.07 8.29
N VAL A 117 0.83 -5.49 8.65
CA VAL A 117 2.03 -4.65 8.54
C VAL A 117 2.72 -5.00 7.22
N ILE A 118 3.03 -3.98 6.44
CA ILE A 118 3.73 -4.10 5.16
C ILE A 118 5.09 -3.47 5.33
N PHE A 119 6.13 -4.29 5.23
CA PHE A 119 7.49 -3.80 5.43
C PHE A 119 7.99 -2.97 4.26
N GLY A 120 8.65 -1.86 4.58
CA GLY A 120 9.37 -1.01 3.64
C GLY A 120 10.52 -1.74 2.96
N ARG A 121 11.00 -1.19 1.84
CA ARG A 121 12.08 -1.76 1.02
C ARG A 121 12.81 -0.66 0.26
N SER A 122 14.14 -0.65 0.33
CA SER A 122 14.93 0.36 -0.34
C SER A 122 14.87 0.20 -1.87
N LEU A 123 14.53 1.28 -2.57
CA LEU A 123 14.58 1.34 -4.03
C LEU A 123 16.03 1.44 -4.53
N ALA A 124 16.94 2.07 -3.76
CA ALA A 124 18.35 2.24 -4.15
C ALA A 124 19.14 0.92 -4.22
N ALA A 125 18.70 -0.10 -3.48
CA ALA A 125 19.33 -1.43 -3.49
C ALA A 125 18.83 -2.33 -4.64
N GLN A 126 17.83 -1.91 -5.42
CA GLN A 126 17.09 -2.76 -6.36
C GLN A 126 16.91 -2.07 -7.73
N VAL A 127 17.22 -2.76 -8.83
CA VAL A 127 17.13 -2.21 -10.21
C VAL A 127 15.67 -2.11 -10.73
N ALA A 128 14.69 -2.56 -9.93
CA ALA A 128 13.25 -2.50 -10.20
C ALA A 128 12.47 -2.21 -8.90
N ASN A 129 11.21 -1.75 -9.01
CA ASN A 129 10.33 -1.55 -7.84
C ASN A 129 10.24 -2.87 -7.05
N PRO A 130 10.74 -2.91 -5.81
CA PRO A 130 10.81 -4.16 -5.04
C PRO A 130 9.46 -4.61 -4.50
N PHE A 131 8.42 -3.78 -4.57
CA PHE A 131 7.12 -4.08 -4.00
C PHE A 131 6.19 -4.80 -4.98
N GLY A 132 6.09 -4.31 -6.23
CA GLY A 132 5.02 -4.75 -7.14
C GLY A 132 3.63 -4.57 -6.51
N ASP A 133 2.60 -5.23 -7.03
CA ASP A 133 1.35 -5.34 -6.27
C ASP A 133 1.53 -6.36 -5.15
N ILE A 134 1.13 -5.99 -3.93
CA ILE A 134 1.11 -6.89 -2.77
C ILE A 134 -0.31 -7.40 -2.60
N LYS A 135 -0.55 -8.68 -2.89
CA LYS A 135 -1.81 -9.33 -2.57
C LYS A 135 -1.78 -9.82 -1.12
N LEU A 136 -2.68 -9.31 -0.30
CA LEU A 136 -2.85 -9.77 1.08
C LEU A 136 -3.38 -11.21 1.08
N THR A 137 -3.09 -11.92 2.16
CA THR A 137 -3.61 -13.27 2.41
C THR A 137 -4.57 -13.25 3.58
N THR A 138 -5.52 -14.17 3.57
CA THR A 138 -6.30 -14.48 4.77
C THR A 138 -5.35 -15.21 5.72
N GLY A 139 -5.30 -14.80 6.99
CA GLY A 139 -4.32 -15.28 7.97
C GLY A 139 -4.58 -16.70 8.49
N ALA A 140 -4.72 -17.66 7.57
CA ALA A 140 -4.89 -19.09 7.85
C ALA A 140 -3.55 -19.80 8.11
#